data_AF-A0A7Y9KP19-F1
#
_entry.id   AF-A0A7Y9KP19-F1
#
_cell.length_a   1.000
_cell.length_b   1.000
_cell.length_c   1.000
_cell.angle_alpha   90.00
_cell.angle_beta   90.00
_cell.angle_gamma   90.00
#
_symmetry.space_group_name_H-M   'P 1'
#
loop_
_entity.id
_entity.type
_entity.pdbx_description
1 polymer ?
#
loop_
_entity_poly.entity_id
_entity_poly.type
_entity_poly.pdbx_seq_one_letter_code
_entity_poly.pdbx_strand_id
1 'polypeptide(L)'
;MTARSSTGSSALAHGWVDHLRAGGTTPWLAWSETGSGTGSGTGSGKDRPARRALPGAQQLELLRRVNLAARSGAGPAGDRERTRLADRVLAASAAGRGKADLPLVGLPYSPFGPRPVDPAEVGAHELLRVASVLLADDLVALGPDPVRTSWARPWRRRFRLVGDPVVTTAAREHLLALGRPEGGPRPFVVAVGAPLDDLLARTWTQRCFEHGSKPWADWLRFWRERDQLPARVDLLDSVHRWHGRRPFVRVVTDLTRLPHQVGVRRLPDVRVPGADQAELARRIAAVVGLRVPSAERPALMRTLRRRIPDTGAAPVGVPVRERGWVAASAARMARDLTRAGYPVVGDLADLAPRTAPAAAAGADERRVLDLAISMVVDPTWRTDRTVKSEVER
;
A
#
# COMPACT_ATOMS: atom_id res chain seq x y z
N MET A 1 11.03 42.78 19.67
CA MET A 1 11.30 41.35 19.39
C MET A 1 12.30 40.84 20.42
N THR A 2 11.79 40.37 21.56
CA THR A 2 12.60 39.88 22.68
C THR A 2 13.08 38.46 22.37
N ALA A 3 14.40 38.25 22.33
CA ALA A 3 15.01 36.95 22.15
C ALA A 3 14.60 36.02 23.30
N ARG A 4 13.75 35.02 23.02
CA ARG A 4 13.54 33.91 23.96
C ARG A 4 14.88 33.25 24.21
N SER A 5 15.23 33.03 25.48
CA SER A 5 16.37 32.20 25.81
C SER A 5 16.16 30.79 25.24
N SER A 6 17.21 30.21 24.65
CA SER A 6 17.17 28.89 24.00
C SER A 6 16.60 27.79 24.92
N THR A 7 16.82 27.93 26.23
CA THR A 7 16.29 27.04 27.28
C THR A 7 14.76 27.11 27.41
N GLY A 8 14.15 28.30 27.27
CA GLY A 8 12.71 28.51 27.36
C GLY A 8 11.96 27.94 26.14
N SER A 9 12.50 28.15 24.94
CA SER A 9 11.94 27.57 23.71
C SER A 9 12.00 26.04 23.71
N SER A 10 13.08 25.46 24.25
CA SER A 10 13.21 23.99 24.40
C SER A 10 12.20 23.42 25.40
N ALA A 11 11.94 24.10 26.53
CA ALA A 11 10.95 23.65 27.51
C ALA A 11 9.51 23.70 26.95
N LEU A 12 9.19 24.76 26.18
CA LEU A 12 7.90 24.90 25.50
C LEU A 12 7.65 23.78 24.48
N ALA A 13 8.67 23.41 23.71
CA ALA A 13 8.59 22.30 22.76
C ALA A 13 8.35 20.96 23.44
N HIS A 14 9.06 20.67 24.54
CA HIS A 14 8.81 19.45 25.31
C HIS A 14 7.41 19.45 25.95
N GLY A 15 6.92 20.59 26.42
CA GLY A 15 5.54 20.72 26.89
C GLY A 15 4.50 20.42 25.80
N TRP A 16 4.78 20.81 24.55
CA TRP A 16 3.92 20.45 23.43
C TRP A 16 3.95 18.94 23.13
N VAL A 17 5.13 18.32 23.19
CA VAL A 17 5.27 16.86 23.05
C VAL A 17 4.44 16.13 24.10
N ASP A 18 4.53 16.56 25.37
CA ASP A 18 3.75 15.97 26.47
C ASP A 18 2.24 16.17 26.27
N HIS A 19 1.81 17.35 25.79
CA HIS A 19 0.42 17.63 25.42
C HIS A 19 -0.09 16.69 24.33
N LEU A 20 0.66 16.53 23.24
CA LEU A 20 0.31 15.61 22.16
C LEU A 20 0.29 14.16 22.65
N ARG A 21 1.23 13.76 23.50
CA ARG A 21 1.29 12.42 24.10
C ARG A 21 0.06 12.12 24.96
N ALA A 22 -0.48 13.12 25.65
CA ALA A 22 -1.72 13.03 26.42
C ALA A 22 -3.01 12.99 25.55
N GLY A 23 -2.89 13.10 24.22
CA GLY A 23 -4.04 13.15 23.31
C GLY A 23 -4.46 14.57 22.90
N GLY A 24 -3.61 15.57 23.14
CA GLY A 24 -3.80 16.94 22.69
C GLY A 24 -3.79 17.07 21.16
N THR A 25 -4.49 18.09 20.65
CA THR A 25 -4.67 18.32 19.21
C THR A 25 -4.28 19.74 18.77
N THR A 26 -3.77 20.55 19.71
CA THR A 26 -3.43 21.97 19.50
C THR A 26 -2.25 22.10 18.52
N PRO A 27 -2.40 22.88 17.43
CA PRO A 27 -1.30 23.18 16.51
C PRO A 27 -0.14 23.90 17.19
N TRP A 28 1.07 23.78 16.62
CA TRP A 28 2.30 24.31 17.21
C TRP A 28 2.25 25.83 17.42
N LEU A 29 1.86 26.61 16.41
CA LEU A 29 1.83 28.07 16.52
C LEU A 29 0.88 28.53 17.64
N ALA A 30 -0.35 27.99 17.68
CA ALA A 30 -1.33 28.28 18.74
C ALA A 30 -0.81 27.90 20.14
N TRP A 31 -0.15 26.75 20.26
CA TRP A 31 0.50 26.35 21.52
C TRP A 31 1.60 27.34 21.92
N SER A 32 2.43 27.72 20.95
CA SER A 32 3.60 28.57 21.18
C SER A 32 3.22 29.99 21.56
N GLU A 33 2.07 30.48 21.09
CA GLU A 33 1.46 31.77 21.44
C GLU A 33 0.87 31.75 22.86
N THR A 34 0.16 30.68 23.22
CA THR A 34 -0.45 30.55 24.56
C THR A 34 0.62 30.48 25.66
N GLY A 35 1.72 29.78 25.41
CA GLY A 35 2.89 29.76 26.30
C GLY A 35 3.72 31.06 26.32
N SER A 36 3.37 32.04 25.48
CA SER A 36 4.03 33.37 25.46
C SER A 36 3.45 34.34 26.50
N GLY A 37 2.28 34.03 27.06
CA GLY A 37 1.48 34.99 27.83
C GLY A 37 1.45 34.80 29.35
N THR A 38 1.84 33.64 29.89
CA THR A 38 1.67 33.37 31.32
C THR A 38 2.76 32.46 31.90
N GLY A 39 3.49 32.98 32.88
CA GLY A 39 3.90 32.17 34.02
C GLY A 39 5.37 31.74 34.06
N SER A 40 6.11 32.42 34.92
CA SER A 40 7.28 31.91 35.63
C SER A 40 7.00 30.53 36.25
N GLY A 41 7.32 29.46 35.52
CA GLY A 41 7.39 28.11 36.09
C GLY A 41 8.73 27.90 36.80
N THR A 42 8.84 28.32 38.05
CA THR A 42 9.90 27.90 38.99
C THR A 42 9.70 26.42 39.34
N GLY A 43 9.99 25.53 38.39
CA GLY A 43 10.18 24.11 38.66
C GLY A 43 11.67 23.83 38.77
N SER A 44 12.17 23.67 39.99
CA SER A 44 13.54 23.24 40.31
C SER A 44 13.84 21.89 39.65
N GLY A 45 14.36 21.92 38.42
CA GLY A 45 14.75 20.74 37.66
C GLY A 45 16.17 20.32 38.04
N LYS A 46 16.31 19.51 39.10
CA LYS A 46 17.59 18.84 39.40
C LYS A 46 17.67 17.39 38.96
N ASP A 47 16.56 16.75 38.55
CA ASP A 47 16.55 15.36 38.08
C ASP A 47 15.76 15.19 36.76
N ARG A 48 16.14 15.90 35.69
CA ARG A 48 15.70 15.53 34.34
C ARG A 48 16.83 14.79 33.64
N PRO A 49 16.70 13.48 33.33
CA PRO A 49 17.72 12.76 32.57
C PRO A 49 17.98 13.49 31.25
N ALA A 50 19.25 13.47 30.81
CA ALA A 50 19.77 14.15 29.63
C ALA A 50 18.70 14.28 28.53
N ARG A 51 18.35 15.54 28.20
CA ARG A 51 17.17 15.90 27.39
C ARG A 51 17.15 15.08 26.10
N ARG A 52 16.12 14.22 25.97
CA ARG A 52 15.82 13.46 24.76
C ARG A 52 15.79 14.43 23.56
N ALA A 53 16.38 14.04 22.43
CA ALA A 53 16.28 14.82 21.21
C ALA A 53 14.80 15.05 20.86
N LEU A 54 14.45 16.28 20.46
CA LEU A 54 13.08 16.61 20.08
C LEU A 54 12.69 15.85 18.80
N PRO A 55 11.52 15.20 18.78
CA PRO A 55 10.99 14.61 17.56
C PRO A 55 10.79 15.66 16.46
N GLY A 56 10.90 15.25 15.20
CA GLY A 56 10.70 16.14 14.07
C GLY A 56 9.25 16.62 13.92
N ALA A 57 9.08 17.71 13.15
CA ALA A 57 7.77 18.28 12.83
C ALA A 57 6.80 17.26 12.21
N GLN A 58 7.34 16.27 11.47
CA GLN A 58 6.58 15.21 10.81
C GLN A 58 5.91 14.27 11.83
N GLN A 59 6.66 13.82 12.83
CA GLN A 59 6.17 12.95 13.89
C GLN A 59 5.12 13.67 14.74
N LEU A 60 5.37 14.94 15.06
CA LEU A 60 4.49 15.74 15.90
C LEU A 60 3.17 16.05 15.19
N GLU A 61 3.20 16.45 13.92
CA GLU A 61 1.98 16.65 13.14
C GLU A 61 1.22 15.34 12.90
N LEU A 62 1.92 14.23 12.60
CA LEU A 62 1.28 12.94 12.46
C LEU A 62 0.56 12.52 13.75
N LEU A 63 1.20 12.68 14.91
CA LEU A 63 0.59 12.39 16.21
C LEU A 63 -0.64 13.27 16.47
N ARG A 64 -0.55 14.56 16.15
CA ARG A 64 -1.70 15.48 16.26
C ARG A 64 -2.89 15.02 15.40
N ARG A 65 -2.66 14.57 14.17
CA ARG A 65 -3.72 14.05 13.29
C ARG A 65 -4.25 12.68 13.73
N VAL A 66 -3.39 11.81 14.27
CA VAL A 66 -3.81 10.55 14.91
C VAL A 66 -4.73 10.83 16.09
N ASN A 67 -4.40 11.82 16.94
CA ASN A 67 -5.24 12.23 18.05
C ASN A 67 -6.59 12.81 17.58
N LEU A 68 -6.59 13.60 16.50
CA LEU A 68 -7.84 14.09 15.89
C LEU A 68 -8.71 12.94 15.38
N ALA A 69 -8.13 12.00 14.63
CA ALA A 69 -8.85 10.85 14.10
C ALA A 69 -9.37 9.93 15.22
N ALA A 70 -8.60 9.72 16.28
CA ALA A 70 -9.01 8.93 17.44
C ALA A 70 -10.18 9.56 18.22
N ARG A 71 -10.36 10.88 18.19
CA ARG A 71 -11.53 11.57 18.79
C ARG A 71 -12.80 11.41 17.95
N SER A 72 -12.64 11.26 16.63
CA SER A 72 -13.75 11.19 15.68
C SER A 72 -14.25 9.77 15.40
N GLY A 73 -13.67 8.73 16.00
CA GLY A 73 -14.01 7.33 15.69
C GLY A 73 -13.52 6.30 16.71
N ALA A 74 -13.42 5.04 16.28
CA ALA A 74 -12.96 3.89 17.08
C ALA A 74 -11.44 3.97 17.35
N GLY A 75 -11.05 4.90 18.22
CA GLY A 75 -9.67 5.00 18.70
C GLY A 75 -9.27 3.86 19.65
N PRO A 76 -7.98 3.76 20.00
CA PRO A 76 -7.48 2.77 20.95
C PRO A 76 -8.25 2.80 22.28
N ALA A 77 -8.56 1.62 22.82
CA ALA A 77 -9.40 1.46 23.99
C ALA A 77 -8.58 1.72 25.26
N GLY A 78 -8.48 2.99 25.64
CA GLY A 78 -7.92 3.42 26.93
C GLY A 78 -6.57 4.14 26.84
N ASP A 79 -6.24 4.85 27.91
CA ASP A 79 -5.12 5.80 27.93
C ASP A 79 -3.75 5.13 27.79
N ARG A 80 -3.61 3.88 28.24
CA ARG A 80 -2.35 3.11 28.09
C ARG A 80 -2.04 2.80 26.63
N GLU A 81 -3.03 2.38 25.85
CA GLU A 81 -2.84 2.05 24.44
C GLU A 81 -2.57 3.33 23.62
N ARG A 82 -3.29 4.41 23.93
CA ARG A 82 -3.01 5.75 23.37
C ARG A 82 -1.57 6.20 23.64
N THR A 83 -1.10 6.06 24.88
CA THR A 83 0.26 6.46 25.27
C THR A 83 1.32 5.64 24.53
N ARG A 84 1.11 4.31 24.41
CA ARG A 84 2.00 3.43 23.62
C ARG A 84 2.01 3.84 22.14
N LEU A 85 0.86 4.14 21.55
CA LEU A 85 0.79 4.60 20.18
C LEU A 85 1.55 5.92 19.99
N ALA A 86 1.35 6.89 20.88
CA ALA A 86 2.07 8.15 20.86
C ALA A 86 3.59 7.94 20.93
N ASP A 87 4.06 7.09 21.84
CA ASP A 87 5.48 6.77 21.97
C ASP A 87 6.07 6.16 20.69
N ARG A 88 5.31 5.27 20.03
CA ARG A 88 5.73 4.69 18.74
C ARG A 88 5.82 5.76 17.65
N VAL A 89 4.84 6.66 17.56
CA VAL A 89 4.83 7.74 16.55
C VAL A 89 6.02 8.67 16.76
N LEU A 90 6.29 9.06 18.02
CA LEU A 90 7.40 9.97 18.35
C LEU A 90 8.78 9.33 18.15
N ALA A 91 8.89 8.00 18.31
CA ALA A 91 10.12 7.26 18.08
C ALA A 91 10.35 6.87 16.60
N ALA A 92 9.32 6.97 15.75
CA ALA A 92 9.43 6.57 14.35
C ALA A 92 10.29 7.55 13.54
N SER A 93 11.36 7.03 12.93
CA SER A 93 12.16 7.79 11.96
C SER A 93 11.52 7.73 10.58
N ALA A 94 11.41 8.87 9.90
CA ALA A 94 10.82 8.93 8.56
C ALA A 94 11.61 8.09 7.54
N ALA A 95 10.94 7.26 6.74
CA ALA A 95 11.59 6.42 5.73
C ALA A 95 12.32 7.23 4.65
N GLY A 96 13.58 6.90 4.32
CA GLY A 96 14.33 7.48 3.19
C GLY A 96 15.75 7.92 3.56
N ARG A 97 16.74 7.66 2.69
CA ARG A 97 18.15 8.01 2.95
C ARG A 97 18.36 9.52 3.07
N GLY A 98 19.14 9.94 4.08
CA GLY A 98 19.70 11.29 4.18
C GLY A 98 18.74 12.42 4.53
N LYS A 99 17.48 12.14 4.88
CA LYS A 99 16.51 13.17 5.26
C LYS A 99 16.37 13.20 6.78
N ALA A 100 16.96 14.23 7.38
CA ALA A 100 16.85 14.52 8.81
C ALA A 100 15.40 14.88 9.19
N ASP A 101 15.08 14.70 10.48
CA ASP A 101 13.85 15.21 11.07
C ASP A 101 13.70 16.71 10.80
N LEU A 102 12.50 17.13 10.40
CA LEU A 102 12.24 18.53 10.08
C LEU A 102 12.23 19.38 11.37
N PRO A 103 13.07 20.42 11.47
CA PRO A 103 13.09 21.29 12.65
C PRO A 103 11.81 22.12 12.75
N LEU A 104 11.47 22.52 13.97
CA LEU A 104 10.31 23.35 14.27
C LEU A 104 10.63 24.83 14.12
N VAL A 105 9.71 25.58 13.53
CA VAL A 105 9.78 27.05 13.51
C VAL A 105 9.78 27.61 14.94
N GLY A 106 10.62 28.63 15.19
CA GLY A 106 10.74 29.27 16.52
C GLY A 106 11.71 28.57 17.49
N LEU A 107 12.37 27.48 17.08
CA LEU A 107 13.46 26.85 17.83
C LEU A 107 14.83 27.16 17.21
N PRO A 108 15.92 27.11 18.00
CA PRO A 108 17.28 27.15 17.46
C PRO A 108 17.49 26.04 16.44
N TYR A 109 18.04 26.36 15.27
CA TYR A 109 18.28 25.39 14.20
C TYR A 109 19.69 25.56 13.60
N SER A 110 20.22 24.48 13.04
CA SER A 110 21.49 24.50 12.31
C SER A 110 21.30 25.17 10.94
N PRO A 111 22.21 26.05 10.49
CA PRO A 111 22.15 26.60 9.13
C PRO A 111 22.33 25.52 8.05
N PHE A 112 22.90 24.38 8.42
CA PHE A 112 23.02 23.20 7.56
C PHE A 112 21.88 22.23 7.83
N GLY A 113 21.10 21.91 6.80
CA GLY A 113 19.99 20.96 6.87
C GLY A 113 18.66 21.53 6.34
N PRO A 114 17.53 20.81 6.55
CA PRO A 114 16.22 21.29 6.16
C PRO A 114 15.83 22.55 6.94
N ARG A 115 15.09 23.45 6.29
CA ARG A 115 14.57 24.67 6.93
C ARG A 115 13.55 24.32 8.02
N PRO A 116 13.47 25.11 9.11
CA PRO A 116 12.39 24.98 10.07
C PRO A 116 11.03 25.16 9.42
N VAL A 117 10.05 24.35 9.85
CA VAL A 117 8.68 24.37 9.33
C VAL A 117 7.69 24.47 10.48
N ASP A 118 6.51 25.02 10.19
CA ASP A 118 5.35 24.77 11.02
C ASP A 118 4.86 23.33 10.78
N PRO A 119 4.76 22.47 11.81
CA PRO A 119 4.13 21.15 11.71
C PRO A 119 2.82 21.13 10.94
N ALA A 120 1.96 22.14 11.10
CA ALA A 120 0.65 22.18 10.43
C ALA A 120 0.76 22.29 8.90
N GLU A 121 1.87 22.85 8.39
CA GLU A 121 2.15 23.01 6.96
C GLU A 121 2.87 21.80 6.34
N VAL A 122 3.23 20.80 7.14
CA VAL A 122 3.90 19.60 6.65
C VAL A 122 2.94 18.84 5.72
N GLY A 123 3.38 18.71 4.45
CA GLY A 123 2.61 18.05 3.40
C GLY A 123 2.37 16.56 3.66
N ALA A 124 1.30 16.02 3.07
CA ALA A 124 0.91 14.62 3.24
C ALA A 124 2.03 13.62 2.87
N HIS A 125 2.83 13.97 1.86
CA HIS A 125 4.00 13.20 1.46
C HIS A 125 4.95 12.88 2.62
N GLU A 126 5.30 13.88 3.43
CA GLU A 126 6.27 13.74 4.52
C GLU A 126 5.66 12.98 5.71
N LEU A 127 4.37 13.21 6.02
CA LEU A 127 3.66 12.45 7.05
C LEU A 127 3.53 10.97 6.68
N LEU A 128 3.29 10.66 5.40
CA LEU A 128 3.25 9.29 4.89
C LEU A 128 4.59 8.55 5.06
N ARG A 129 5.74 9.25 5.09
CA ARG A 129 7.04 8.61 5.32
C ARG A 129 7.15 8.05 6.74
N VAL A 130 6.58 8.74 7.73
CA VAL A 130 6.53 8.27 9.11
C VAL A 130 5.45 7.19 9.26
N ALA A 131 4.23 7.43 8.74
CA ALA A 131 3.12 6.48 8.83
C ALA A 131 3.44 5.13 8.16
N SER A 132 4.14 5.13 7.02
CA SER A 132 4.54 3.89 6.33
C SER A 132 5.54 3.06 7.15
N VAL A 133 6.36 3.69 8.00
CA VAL A 133 7.27 2.97 8.90
C VAL A 133 6.48 2.28 10.00
N LEU A 134 5.55 3.00 10.64
CA LEU A 134 4.67 2.43 11.67
C LEU A 134 3.88 1.23 11.12
N LEU A 135 3.26 1.37 9.96
CA LEU A 135 2.47 0.31 9.34
C LEU A 135 3.33 -0.87 8.86
N ALA A 136 4.55 -0.61 8.39
CA ALA A 136 5.48 -1.68 8.04
C ALA A 136 5.95 -2.46 9.26
N ASP A 137 6.29 -1.77 10.36
CA ASP A 137 6.69 -2.41 11.60
C ASP A 137 5.52 -3.21 12.21
N ASP A 138 4.28 -2.67 12.17
CA ASP A 138 3.06 -3.40 12.56
C ASP A 138 2.81 -4.64 11.68
N LEU A 139 3.05 -4.55 10.36
CA LEU A 139 2.90 -5.67 9.44
C LEU A 139 3.96 -6.77 9.65
N VAL A 140 5.20 -6.38 9.92
CA VAL A 140 6.29 -7.32 10.23
C VAL A 140 6.02 -8.03 11.55
N ALA A 141 5.56 -7.29 12.57
CA ALA A 141 5.20 -7.86 13.86
C ALA A 141 4.01 -8.82 13.76
N LEU A 142 3.03 -8.53 12.90
CA LEU A 142 1.89 -9.41 12.64
C LEU A 142 2.31 -10.74 11.97
N GLY A 143 3.32 -10.69 11.12
CA GLY A 143 3.74 -11.83 10.30
C GLY A 143 2.78 -12.15 9.15
N PRO A 144 3.11 -13.15 8.32
CA PRO A 144 2.26 -13.54 7.20
C PRO A 144 1.05 -14.35 7.66
N ASP A 145 -0.12 -14.07 7.07
CA ASP A 145 -1.32 -14.91 7.24
C ASP A 145 -1.02 -16.37 6.83
N PRO A 146 -1.55 -17.36 7.57
CA PRO A 146 -1.39 -18.75 7.22
C PRO A 146 -2.07 -19.06 5.88
N VAL A 147 -1.37 -19.81 5.02
CA VAL A 147 -1.91 -20.23 3.72
C VAL A 147 -2.75 -21.49 3.91
N ARG A 148 -4.06 -21.38 3.69
CA ARG A 148 -4.97 -22.55 3.70
C ARG A 148 -4.69 -23.41 2.47
N THR A 149 -4.27 -24.65 2.70
CA THR A 149 -4.07 -25.64 1.65
C THR A 149 -4.86 -26.92 1.97
N SER A 150 -5.28 -27.63 0.92
CA SER A 150 -5.86 -28.97 1.05
C SER A 150 -4.99 -29.97 0.29
N TRP A 151 -5.08 -31.25 0.67
CA TRP A 151 -4.36 -32.34 0.01
C TRP A 151 -4.59 -32.33 -1.51
N ALA A 152 -3.48 -32.35 -2.25
CA ALA A 152 -3.51 -32.35 -3.70
C ALA A 152 -3.96 -33.72 -4.22
N ARG A 153 -5.01 -33.74 -5.05
CA ARG A 153 -5.50 -35.00 -5.64
C ARG A 153 -4.67 -35.35 -6.90
N PRO A 154 -3.96 -36.49 -6.94
CA PRO A 154 -2.98 -36.81 -8.00
C PRO A 154 -3.60 -37.01 -9.38
N TRP A 155 -4.87 -37.41 -9.47
CA TRP A 155 -5.58 -37.64 -10.74
C TRP A 155 -6.12 -36.38 -11.41
N ARG A 156 -5.97 -35.19 -10.81
CA ARG A 156 -6.45 -33.95 -11.42
C ARG A 156 -5.40 -33.36 -12.34
N ARG A 157 -5.82 -32.98 -13.55
CA ARG A 157 -4.97 -32.20 -14.47
C ARG A 157 -4.48 -30.94 -13.79
N ARG A 158 -3.19 -30.68 -13.93
CA ARG A 158 -2.57 -29.48 -13.41
C ARG A 158 -2.69 -28.36 -14.42
N PHE A 159 -2.78 -27.15 -13.92
CA PHE A 159 -2.95 -25.94 -14.72
C PHE A 159 -1.92 -24.89 -14.29
N ARG A 160 -1.78 -23.86 -15.12
CA ARG A 160 -1.00 -22.66 -14.84
C ARG A 160 -1.83 -21.44 -15.24
N LEU A 161 -2.10 -20.54 -14.30
CA LEU A 161 -2.74 -19.26 -14.60
C LEU A 161 -1.69 -18.19 -14.87
N VAL A 162 -1.86 -17.47 -15.97
CA VAL A 162 -1.03 -16.33 -16.37
C VAL A 162 -1.92 -15.16 -16.85
N GLY A 163 -1.36 -13.97 -17.04
CA GLY A 163 -2.12 -12.77 -17.42
C GLY A 163 -2.57 -11.96 -16.21
N ASP A 164 -3.85 -11.57 -16.14
CA ASP A 164 -4.39 -10.66 -15.11
C ASP A 164 -3.98 -11.11 -13.70
N PRO A 165 -3.10 -10.37 -13.02
CA PRO A 165 -2.54 -10.82 -11.74
C PRO A 165 -3.55 -10.78 -10.60
N VAL A 166 -4.57 -9.91 -10.68
CA VAL A 166 -5.56 -9.76 -9.62
C VAL A 166 -6.54 -10.93 -9.69
N VAL A 167 -6.99 -11.28 -10.89
CA VAL A 167 -7.87 -12.44 -11.13
C VAL A 167 -7.13 -13.76 -10.89
N THR A 168 -5.95 -13.92 -11.48
CA THR A 168 -5.21 -15.18 -11.38
C THR A 168 -4.70 -15.47 -9.97
N THR A 169 -4.36 -14.45 -9.17
CA THR A 169 -4.00 -14.64 -7.76
C THR A 169 -5.19 -15.12 -6.93
N ALA A 170 -6.35 -14.47 -7.05
CA ALA A 170 -7.56 -14.88 -6.32
C ALA A 170 -8.00 -16.30 -6.71
N ALA A 171 -7.98 -16.61 -8.01
CA ALA A 171 -8.28 -17.95 -8.51
C ALA A 171 -7.28 -19.00 -7.98
N ARG A 172 -5.97 -18.70 -7.99
CA ARG A 172 -4.93 -19.61 -7.48
C ARG A 172 -5.13 -19.92 -6.00
N GLU A 173 -5.40 -18.91 -5.17
CA GLU A 173 -5.65 -19.10 -3.74
C GLU A 173 -6.90 -19.95 -3.49
N HIS A 174 -7.99 -19.68 -4.22
CA HIS A 174 -9.22 -20.46 -4.13
C HIS A 174 -9.01 -21.92 -4.55
N LEU A 175 -8.33 -22.14 -5.67
CA LEU A 175 -8.05 -23.48 -6.18
C LEU A 175 -7.09 -24.26 -5.27
N LEU A 176 -6.10 -23.59 -4.68
CA LEU A 176 -5.20 -24.17 -3.69
C LEU A 176 -5.97 -24.64 -2.45
N ALA A 177 -6.91 -23.82 -1.94
CA ALA A 177 -7.78 -24.20 -0.83
C ALA A 177 -8.66 -25.42 -1.16
N LEU A 178 -9.01 -25.64 -2.44
CA LEU A 178 -9.74 -26.82 -2.92
C LEU A 178 -8.84 -28.04 -3.24
N GLY A 179 -7.55 -27.99 -2.90
CA GLY A 179 -6.61 -29.09 -3.18
C GLY A 179 -6.25 -29.20 -4.66
N ARG A 180 -6.29 -28.09 -5.39
CA ARG A 180 -5.92 -27.99 -6.81
C ARG A 180 -4.76 -27.00 -7.01
N PRO A 181 -3.55 -27.31 -6.50
CA PRO A 181 -2.40 -26.43 -6.73
C PRO A 181 -2.00 -26.40 -8.21
N GLU A 182 -1.54 -25.23 -8.64
CA GLU A 182 -0.90 -25.01 -9.94
C GLU A 182 0.40 -25.82 -10.09
N GLY A 183 0.83 -26.05 -11.34
CA GLY A 183 2.16 -26.58 -11.66
C GLY A 183 2.16 -27.99 -12.24
N GLY A 184 3.10 -28.84 -11.81
CA GLY A 184 3.26 -30.20 -12.33
C GLY A 184 3.87 -30.27 -13.74
N PRO A 185 4.17 -31.49 -14.23
CA PRO A 185 4.75 -31.68 -15.55
C PRO A 185 3.73 -31.33 -16.65
N ARG A 186 4.11 -30.45 -17.59
CA ARG A 186 3.31 -30.04 -18.75
C ARG A 186 1.90 -29.51 -18.38
N PRO A 187 1.80 -28.42 -17.61
CA PRO A 187 0.52 -27.89 -17.18
C PRO A 187 -0.30 -27.35 -18.35
N PHE A 188 -1.62 -27.42 -18.21
CA PHE A 188 -2.54 -26.68 -19.07
C PHE A 188 -2.46 -25.18 -18.76
N VAL A 189 -2.04 -24.36 -19.72
CA VAL A 189 -1.85 -22.93 -19.52
C VAL A 189 -3.15 -22.18 -19.84
N VAL A 190 -3.64 -21.43 -18.85
CA VAL A 190 -4.80 -20.56 -18.98
C VAL A 190 -4.33 -19.11 -18.86
N ALA A 191 -4.29 -18.40 -19.99
CA ALA A 191 -3.91 -17.01 -20.07
C ALA A 191 -5.16 -16.13 -19.93
N VAL A 192 -5.30 -15.46 -18.80
CA VAL A 192 -6.45 -14.63 -18.46
C VAL A 192 -6.21 -13.20 -18.97
N GLY A 193 -6.96 -12.82 -20.00
CA GLY A 193 -6.99 -11.47 -20.54
C GLY A 193 -8.00 -10.57 -19.83
N ALA A 194 -7.81 -9.28 -20.01
CA ALA A 194 -8.73 -8.21 -19.69
C ALA A 194 -8.36 -7.00 -20.57
N PRO A 195 -9.18 -5.94 -20.61
CA PRO A 195 -8.80 -4.68 -21.24
C PRO A 195 -7.40 -4.23 -20.82
N LEU A 196 -6.59 -3.81 -21.79
CA LEU A 196 -5.14 -3.65 -21.56
C LEU A 196 -4.82 -2.56 -20.53
N ASP A 197 -5.63 -1.52 -20.45
CA ASP A 197 -5.55 -0.49 -19.41
C ASP A 197 -5.78 -1.07 -18.01
N ASP A 198 -6.80 -1.92 -17.85
CA ASP A 198 -7.05 -2.66 -16.61
C ASP A 198 -5.88 -3.61 -16.28
N LEU A 199 -5.34 -4.34 -17.26
CA LEU A 199 -4.20 -5.25 -17.05
C LEU A 199 -2.96 -4.50 -16.55
N LEU A 200 -2.66 -3.33 -17.13
CA LEU A 200 -1.54 -2.49 -16.70
C LEU A 200 -1.75 -1.99 -15.26
N ALA A 201 -2.94 -1.45 -14.97
CA ALA A 201 -3.30 -0.95 -13.64
C ALA A 201 -3.24 -2.05 -12.57
N ARG A 202 -3.85 -3.22 -12.85
CA ARG A 202 -3.86 -4.38 -11.96
C ARG A 202 -2.46 -4.97 -11.78
N THR A 203 -1.62 -4.94 -12.81
CA THR A 203 -0.22 -5.38 -12.70
C THR A 203 0.61 -4.47 -11.81
N TRP A 204 0.50 -3.16 -11.97
CA TRP A 204 1.19 -2.23 -11.08
C TRP A 204 0.67 -2.35 -9.64
N THR A 205 -0.64 -2.43 -9.46
CA THR A 205 -1.29 -2.63 -8.16
C THR A 205 -0.78 -3.90 -7.49
N GLN A 206 -0.76 -5.03 -8.20
CA GLN A 206 -0.22 -6.28 -7.67
C GLN A 206 1.25 -6.13 -7.25
N ARG A 207 2.09 -5.45 -8.04
CA ARG A 207 3.50 -5.23 -7.67
C ARG A 207 3.64 -4.43 -6.38
N CYS A 208 2.75 -3.46 -6.13
CA CYS A 208 2.71 -2.72 -4.87
C CYS A 208 2.44 -3.64 -3.67
N PHE A 209 1.66 -4.71 -3.86
CA PHE A 209 1.39 -5.76 -2.86
C PHE A 209 2.31 -6.99 -2.95
N GLU A 210 3.48 -6.89 -3.62
CA GLU A 210 4.47 -7.98 -3.63
C GLU A 210 5.84 -7.49 -3.18
N HIS A 211 6.43 -6.53 -3.91
CA HIS A 211 7.82 -6.12 -3.72
C HIS A 211 8.00 -4.59 -3.72
N GLY A 212 6.92 -3.83 -3.93
CA GLY A 212 6.97 -2.40 -4.20
C GLY A 212 7.19 -2.08 -5.68
N SER A 213 6.98 -0.81 -6.03
CA SER A 213 7.09 -0.31 -7.40
C SER A 213 7.48 1.17 -7.41
N LYS A 214 7.83 1.68 -8.60
CA LYS A 214 7.89 3.12 -8.87
C LYS A 214 6.47 3.70 -8.81
N PRO A 215 6.31 5.02 -8.59
CA PRO A 215 5.03 5.70 -8.77
C PRO A 215 4.38 5.32 -10.10
N TRP A 216 3.05 5.24 -10.15
CA TRP A 216 2.29 4.77 -11.32
C TRP A 216 2.69 5.48 -12.62
N ALA A 217 2.74 6.81 -12.61
CA ALA A 217 3.11 7.61 -13.78
C ALA A 217 4.52 7.28 -14.31
N ASP A 218 5.49 7.08 -13.41
CA ASP A 218 6.86 6.74 -13.79
C ASP A 218 6.99 5.30 -14.30
N TRP A 219 6.26 4.37 -13.69
CA TRP A 219 6.22 2.98 -14.11
C TRP A 219 5.60 2.85 -15.50
N LEU A 220 4.49 3.53 -15.76
CA LEU A 220 3.82 3.52 -17.05
C LEU A 220 4.68 4.20 -18.12
N ARG A 221 5.23 5.38 -17.80
CA ARG A 221 6.16 6.09 -18.68
C ARG A 221 7.30 5.17 -19.10
N PHE A 222 7.97 4.49 -18.16
CA PHE A 222 9.09 3.59 -18.43
C PHE A 222 8.81 2.55 -19.53
N TRP A 223 7.60 1.97 -19.55
CA TRP A 223 7.18 0.98 -20.56
C TRP A 223 6.79 1.63 -21.88
N ARG A 224 6.08 2.76 -21.82
CA ARG A 224 5.73 3.57 -23.00
C ARG A 224 6.98 4.02 -23.77
N GLU A 225 8.03 4.50 -23.10
CA GLU A 225 9.24 4.97 -23.82
C GLU A 225 10.00 3.83 -24.52
N ARG A 226 9.75 2.59 -24.11
CA ARG A 226 10.32 1.38 -24.72
C ARG A 226 9.41 0.75 -25.78
N ASP A 227 8.20 1.28 -25.95
CA ASP A 227 7.10 0.69 -26.71
C ASP A 227 6.91 -0.82 -26.41
N GLN A 228 6.99 -1.20 -25.13
CA GLN A 228 6.92 -2.59 -24.67
C GLN A 228 5.88 -2.76 -23.58
N LEU A 229 5.29 -3.96 -23.53
CA LEU A 229 4.41 -4.34 -22.42
C LEU A 229 5.20 -5.05 -21.32
N PRO A 230 4.82 -4.86 -20.04
CA PRO A 230 5.34 -5.69 -18.98
C PRO A 230 5.06 -7.17 -19.24
N ALA A 231 6.03 -8.03 -18.91
CA ALA A 231 5.99 -9.49 -19.05
C ALA A 231 4.75 -10.22 -18.52
N ARG A 232 3.99 -9.65 -17.56
CA ARG A 232 2.75 -10.23 -17.02
C ARG A 232 1.49 -9.73 -17.74
N VAL A 233 1.60 -8.62 -18.45
CA VAL A 233 0.53 -7.99 -19.23
C VAL A 233 0.52 -8.53 -20.66
N ASP A 234 1.70 -8.78 -21.21
CA ASP A 234 1.83 -9.47 -22.50
C ASP A 234 1.42 -10.95 -22.33
N LEU A 235 0.23 -11.28 -22.83
CA LEU A 235 -0.33 -12.62 -22.76
C LEU A 235 0.45 -13.61 -23.63
N LEU A 236 0.98 -13.17 -24.78
CA LEU A 236 1.71 -14.03 -25.69
C LEU A 236 3.07 -14.42 -25.10
N ASP A 237 3.82 -13.43 -24.62
CA ASP A 237 5.07 -13.65 -23.90
C ASP A 237 4.85 -14.51 -22.64
N SER A 238 3.75 -14.27 -21.92
CA SER A 238 3.36 -15.11 -20.77
C SER A 238 3.14 -16.57 -21.16
N VAL A 239 2.45 -16.85 -22.27
CA VAL A 239 2.25 -18.23 -22.76
C VAL A 239 3.57 -18.86 -23.20
N HIS A 240 4.41 -18.13 -23.93
CA HIS A 240 5.71 -18.61 -24.39
C HIS A 240 6.66 -18.94 -23.25
N ARG A 241 6.72 -18.09 -22.21
CA ARG A 241 7.55 -18.31 -21.02
C ARG A 241 7.27 -19.65 -20.33
N TRP A 242 6.03 -20.12 -20.37
CA TRP A 242 5.63 -21.39 -19.77
C TRP A 242 5.65 -22.55 -20.76
N HIS A 243 6.31 -22.38 -21.91
CA HIS A 243 6.37 -23.35 -23.00
C HIS A 243 4.98 -23.87 -23.40
N GLY A 244 3.98 -22.99 -23.39
CA GLY A 244 2.61 -23.32 -23.74
C GLY A 244 2.52 -23.82 -25.18
N ARG A 245 2.26 -25.11 -25.36
CA ARG A 245 2.07 -25.73 -26.68
C ARG A 245 0.59 -25.93 -26.95
N ARG A 246 0.17 -25.75 -28.20
CA ARG A 246 -1.15 -26.19 -28.63
C ARG A 246 -1.27 -27.72 -28.46
N PRO A 247 -2.44 -28.26 -28.09
CA PRO A 247 -3.69 -27.58 -27.76
C PRO A 247 -3.83 -27.22 -26.26
N PHE A 248 -2.75 -27.28 -25.47
CA PHE A 248 -2.75 -27.13 -24.01
C PHE A 248 -2.68 -25.68 -23.50
N VAL A 249 -3.10 -24.74 -24.35
CA VAL A 249 -3.21 -23.32 -24.03
C VAL A 249 -4.65 -22.86 -24.29
N ARG A 250 -5.18 -22.02 -23.40
CA ARG A 250 -6.41 -21.25 -23.61
C ARG A 250 -6.17 -19.79 -23.25
N VAL A 251 -6.54 -18.90 -24.16
CA VAL A 251 -6.62 -17.46 -23.87
C VAL A 251 -8.07 -17.16 -23.49
N VAL A 252 -8.30 -16.66 -22.28
CA VAL A 252 -9.64 -16.42 -21.73
C VAL A 252 -9.82 -14.92 -21.55
N THR A 253 -10.66 -14.30 -22.36
CA THR A 253 -11.03 -12.88 -22.21
C THR A 253 -12.42 -12.74 -21.57
N ASP A 254 -13.30 -13.72 -21.76
CA ASP A 254 -14.58 -13.82 -21.04
C ASP A 254 -14.38 -14.50 -19.68
N LEU A 255 -14.29 -13.68 -18.62
CA LEU A 255 -14.07 -14.15 -17.25
C LEU A 255 -15.22 -15.01 -16.70
N THR A 256 -16.43 -14.91 -17.25
CA THR A 256 -17.57 -15.75 -16.82
C THR A 256 -17.36 -17.22 -17.18
N ARG A 257 -16.54 -17.48 -18.21
CA ARG A 257 -16.17 -18.83 -18.67
C ARG A 257 -14.90 -19.38 -18.01
N LEU A 258 -14.15 -18.54 -17.28
CA LEU A 258 -12.91 -18.94 -16.59
C LEU A 258 -13.08 -20.14 -15.63
N PRO A 259 -14.15 -20.24 -14.80
CA PRO A 259 -14.32 -21.37 -13.89
C PRO A 259 -14.29 -22.74 -14.59
N HIS A 260 -14.93 -22.82 -15.77
CA HIS A 260 -14.97 -24.04 -16.57
C HIS A 260 -13.57 -24.45 -17.08
N GLN A 261 -12.72 -23.48 -17.44
CA GLN A 261 -11.36 -23.74 -17.93
C GLN A 261 -10.43 -24.28 -16.84
N VAL A 262 -10.69 -23.97 -15.58
CA VAL A 262 -9.94 -24.49 -14.42
C VAL A 262 -10.66 -25.63 -13.69
N GLY A 263 -11.80 -26.08 -14.23
CA GLY A 263 -12.54 -27.26 -13.75
C GLY A 263 -13.25 -27.07 -12.42
N VAL A 264 -13.80 -25.88 -12.16
CA VAL A 264 -14.65 -25.54 -11.02
C VAL A 264 -15.94 -24.86 -11.47
N ARG A 265 -16.98 -24.88 -10.62
CA ARG A 265 -18.29 -24.27 -10.95
C ARG A 265 -18.28 -22.75 -10.86
N ARG A 266 -17.55 -22.20 -9.88
CA ARG A 266 -17.47 -20.77 -9.61
C ARG A 266 -16.07 -20.41 -9.11
N LEU A 267 -15.66 -19.18 -9.40
CA LEU A 267 -14.50 -18.54 -8.79
C LEU A 267 -15.00 -17.38 -7.91
N PRO A 268 -14.23 -16.96 -6.90
CA PRO A 268 -14.61 -15.82 -6.09
C PRO A 268 -14.60 -14.54 -6.92
N ASP A 269 -15.49 -13.62 -6.59
CA ASP A 269 -15.43 -12.26 -7.14
C ASP A 269 -14.14 -11.59 -6.70
N VAL A 270 -13.58 -10.82 -7.62
CA VAL A 270 -12.24 -10.25 -7.46
C VAL A 270 -12.36 -8.76 -7.20
N ARG A 271 -12.07 -8.36 -5.97
CA ARG A 271 -11.94 -6.95 -5.61
C ARG A 271 -10.58 -6.42 -6.08
N VAL A 272 -10.60 -5.35 -6.88
CA VAL A 272 -9.40 -4.61 -7.28
C VAL A 272 -9.16 -3.50 -6.24
N PRO A 273 -7.99 -3.43 -5.60
CA PRO A 273 -7.67 -2.34 -4.69
C PRO A 273 -7.74 -0.97 -5.36
N GLY A 274 -8.20 0.03 -4.60
CA GLY A 274 -8.21 1.44 -5.02
C GLY A 274 -6.80 2.01 -5.18
N ALA A 275 -6.70 3.15 -5.86
CA ALA A 275 -5.43 3.83 -6.09
C ALA A 275 -4.69 4.20 -4.80
N ASP A 276 -5.44 4.63 -3.79
CA ASP A 276 -4.94 4.96 -2.45
C ASP A 276 -4.36 3.75 -1.71
N GLN A 277 -5.06 2.62 -1.74
CA GLN A 277 -4.62 1.36 -1.16
C GLN A 277 -3.33 0.86 -1.83
N ALA A 278 -3.27 0.92 -3.16
CA ALA A 278 -2.09 0.51 -3.91
C ALA A 278 -0.89 1.43 -3.64
N GLU A 279 -1.09 2.74 -3.57
CA GLU A 279 -0.03 3.70 -3.25
C GLU A 279 0.47 3.55 -1.80
N LEU A 280 -0.43 3.34 -0.83
CA LEU A 280 -0.04 3.05 0.55
C LEU A 280 0.79 1.76 0.62
N ALA A 281 0.32 0.68 -0.02
CA ALA A 281 1.02 -0.59 -0.07
C ALA A 281 2.40 -0.46 -0.73
N ARG A 282 2.53 0.37 -1.78
CA ARG A 282 3.81 0.66 -2.44
C ARG A 282 4.83 1.27 -1.46
N ARG A 283 4.39 2.21 -0.62
CA ARG A 283 5.24 2.88 0.39
C ARG A 283 5.60 1.93 1.52
N ILE A 284 4.65 1.13 2.01
CA ILE A 284 4.89 0.10 3.03
C ILE A 284 5.88 -0.95 2.50
N ALA A 285 5.70 -1.44 1.28
CA ALA A 285 6.59 -2.44 0.66
C ALA A 285 8.05 -1.97 0.57
N ALA A 286 8.27 -0.67 0.33
CA ALA A 286 9.61 -0.10 0.32
C ALA A 286 10.28 -0.17 1.71
N VAL A 287 9.54 0.06 2.79
CA VAL A 287 10.05 -0.05 4.17
C VAL A 287 10.22 -1.51 4.58
N VAL A 288 9.23 -2.37 4.32
CA VAL A 288 9.33 -3.83 4.54
C VAL A 288 10.56 -4.38 3.82
N GLY A 289 10.86 -3.86 2.63
CA GLY A 289 12.04 -4.23 1.86
C GLY A 289 13.39 -3.91 2.52
N LEU A 290 13.41 -3.11 3.58
CA LEU A 290 14.58 -2.83 4.42
C LEU A 290 14.59 -3.66 5.72
N ARG A 291 13.44 -4.23 6.10
CA ARG A 291 13.26 -4.98 7.36
C ARG A 291 13.38 -6.48 7.21
N VAL A 292 12.99 -7.03 6.05
CA VAL A 292 12.92 -8.49 5.84
C VAL A 292 13.60 -8.96 4.55
N PRO A 293 14.06 -10.23 4.52
CA PRO A 293 14.57 -10.87 3.30
C PRO A 293 13.57 -10.82 2.14
N SER A 294 14.07 -10.81 0.90
CA SER A 294 13.24 -10.72 -0.31
C SER A 294 12.20 -11.83 -0.44
N ALA A 295 12.49 -13.04 0.07
CA ALA A 295 11.61 -14.20 0.01
C ALA A 295 10.35 -14.07 0.88
N GLU A 296 10.42 -13.30 1.98
CA GLU A 296 9.31 -13.16 2.95
C GLU A 296 8.31 -12.05 2.57
N ARG A 297 8.77 -11.06 1.79
CA ARG A 297 7.98 -9.85 1.44
C ARG A 297 6.64 -10.18 0.79
N PRO A 298 6.54 -11.09 -0.21
CA PRO A 298 5.27 -11.34 -0.86
C PRO A 298 4.21 -11.92 0.09
N ALA A 299 4.62 -12.64 1.15
CA ALA A 299 3.70 -13.19 2.13
C ALA A 299 3.15 -12.11 3.08
N LEU A 300 4.03 -11.23 3.56
CA LEU A 300 3.61 -10.05 4.35
C LEU A 300 2.71 -9.12 3.54
N MET A 301 3.10 -8.79 2.31
CA MET A 301 2.32 -7.87 1.48
C MET A 301 0.97 -8.45 1.05
N ARG A 302 0.85 -9.79 0.92
CA ARG A 302 -0.44 -10.47 0.76
C ARG A 302 -1.34 -10.34 1.98
N THR A 303 -0.75 -10.40 3.18
CA THR A 303 -1.44 -10.18 4.46
C THR A 303 -2.01 -8.76 4.50
N LEU A 304 -1.19 -7.76 4.14
CA LEU A 304 -1.66 -6.38 3.99
C LEU A 304 -2.83 -6.27 2.99
N ARG A 305 -2.73 -6.91 1.82
CA ARG A 305 -3.79 -6.88 0.80
C ARG A 305 -5.14 -7.37 1.32
N ARG A 306 -5.16 -8.37 2.21
CA ARG A 306 -6.39 -8.94 2.80
C ARG A 306 -6.99 -8.06 3.89
N ARG A 307 -6.14 -7.30 4.59
CA ARG A 307 -6.48 -6.58 5.81
C ARG A 307 -6.67 -5.07 5.60
N ILE A 308 -6.12 -4.50 4.54
CA ILE A 308 -6.26 -3.08 4.22
C ILE A 308 -7.75 -2.68 4.03
N PRO A 309 -8.26 -1.67 4.77
CA PRO A 309 -9.66 -1.26 4.69
C PRO A 309 -10.06 -0.76 3.30
N ASP A 310 -11.29 -1.03 2.89
CA ASP A 310 -11.86 -0.47 1.66
C ASP A 310 -12.24 1.01 1.85
N THR A 311 -11.82 1.84 0.91
CA THR A 311 -12.10 3.28 0.89
C THR A 311 -13.10 3.67 -0.20
N GLY A 312 -13.50 2.72 -1.06
CA GLY A 312 -14.32 2.98 -2.25
C GLY A 312 -13.60 3.78 -3.34
N ALA A 313 -12.30 4.06 -3.19
CA ALA A 313 -11.53 4.76 -4.20
C ALA A 313 -11.42 3.94 -5.49
N ALA A 314 -11.52 4.62 -6.64
CA ALA A 314 -11.31 3.98 -7.92
C ALA A 314 -9.87 3.43 -8.04
N PRO A 315 -9.66 2.32 -8.75
CA PRO A 315 -8.32 1.86 -9.12
C PRO A 315 -7.54 2.91 -9.92
N VAL A 316 -6.21 2.77 -9.97
CA VAL A 316 -5.38 3.64 -10.83
C VAL A 316 -5.77 3.48 -12.30
N GLY A 317 -5.78 4.59 -13.03
CA GLY A 317 -6.14 4.62 -14.46
C GLY A 317 -4.99 5.03 -15.36
N VAL A 318 -5.06 4.61 -16.62
CA VAL A 318 -4.15 5.09 -17.67
C VAL A 318 -4.44 6.58 -17.96
N PRO A 319 -3.45 7.48 -17.81
CA PRO A 319 -3.61 8.89 -18.14
C PRO A 319 -3.99 9.10 -19.61
N VAL A 320 -4.77 10.14 -19.90
CA VAL A 320 -5.28 10.44 -21.25
C VAL A 320 -4.18 10.42 -22.31
N ARG A 321 -3.03 11.03 -22.01
CA ARG A 321 -1.87 11.11 -22.91
C ARG A 321 -1.30 9.73 -23.33
N GLU A 322 -1.52 8.68 -22.54
CA GLU A 322 -0.99 7.34 -22.80
C GLU A 322 -2.01 6.42 -23.49
N ARG A 323 -3.27 6.86 -23.64
CA ARG A 323 -4.36 6.02 -24.17
C ARG A 323 -4.09 5.53 -25.60
N GLY A 324 -3.51 6.38 -26.45
CA GLY A 324 -3.15 6.02 -27.82
C GLY A 324 -2.15 4.86 -27.87
N TRP A 325 -1.11 4.92 -27.02
CA TRP A 325 -0.12 3.85 -26.90
C TRP A 325 -0.73 2.54 -26.38
N VAL A 326 -1.62 2.62 -25.37
CA VAL A 326 -2.31 1.45 -24.84
C VAL A 326 -3.25 0.83 -25.89
N ALA A 327 -4.03 1.63 -26.63
CA ALA A 327 -4.89 1.13 -27.69
C ALA A 327 -4.09 0.43 -28.81
N ALA A 328 -2.98 1.05 -29.26
CA ALA A 328 -2.09 0.45 -30.26
C ALA A 328 -1.47 -0.86 -29.77
N SER A 329 -1.06 -0.91 -28.50
CA SER A 329 -0.50 -2.11 -27.87
C SER A 329 -1.52 -3.24 -27.75
N ALA A 330 -2.78 -2.93 -27.41
CA ALA A 330 -3.86 -3.92 -27.36
C ALA A 330 -4.12 -4.52 -28.75
N ALA A 331 -4.18 -3.67 -29.78
CA ALA A 331 -4.38 -4.11 -31.16
C ALA A 331 -3.20 -4.96 -31.69
N ARG A 332 -1.95 -4.66 -31.30
CA ARG A 332 -0.80 -5.52 -31.59
C ARG A 332 -0.94 -6.88 -30.92
N MET A 333 -1.20 -6.91 -29.61
CA MET A 333 -1.35 -8.14 -28.85
C MET A 333 -2.47 -9.04 -29.41
N ALA A 334 -3.63 -8.48 -29.77
CA ALA A 334 -4.73 -9.22 -30.38
C ALA A 334 -4.34 -9.85 -31.73
N ARG A 335 -3.63 -9.09 -32.59
CA ARG A 335 -3.12 -9.62 -33.87
C ARG A 335 -2.09 -10.72 -33.67
N ASP A 336 -1.19 -10.56 -32.71
CA ASP A 336 -0.12 -11.53 -32.46
C ASP A 336 -0.68 -12.83 -31.85
N LEU A 337 -1.65 -12.75 -30.94
CA LEU A 337 -2.38 -13.91 -30.42
C LEU A 337 -3.18 -14.63 -31.52
N THR A 338 -3.80 -13.88 -32.43
CA THR A 338 -4.51 -14.45 -33.59
C THR A 338 -3.54 -15.19 -34.51
N ARG A 339 -2.39 -14.58 -34.85
CA ARG A 339 -1.34 -15.22 -35.67
C ARG A 339 -0.76 -16.46 -34.99
N ALA A 340 -0.56 -16.39 -33.68
CA ALA A 340 -0.13 -17.52 -32.86
C ALA A 340 -1.22 -18.60 -32.70
N GLY A 341 -2.45 -18.34 -33.15
CA GLY A 341 -3.63 -19.23 -33.26
C GLY A 341 -3.92 -20.07 -32.02
N TYR A 342 -3.68 -19.50 -30.84
CA TYR A 342 -4.10 -20.12 -29.59
C TYR A 342 -5.62 -20.11 -29.49
N PRO A 343 -6.26 -21.18 -28.98
CA PRO A 343 -7.71 -21.19 -28.81
C PRO A 343 -8.15 -20.12 -27.79
N VAL A 344 -9.13 -19.31 -28.20
CA VAL A 344 -9.67 -18.18 -27.42
C VAL A 344 -11.04 -18.56 -26.85
N VAL A 345 -11.29 -18.16 -25.60
CA VAL A 345 -12.55 -18.27 -24.89
C VAL A 345 -13.03 -16.84 -24.58
N GLY A 346 -13.95 -16.35 -25.43
CA GLY A 346 -14.35 -14.94 -25.48
C GLY A 346 -13.94 -14.30 -26.81
N ASP A 347 -13.80 -12.98 -26.85
CA ASP A 347 -13.31 -12.23 -28.01
C ASP A 347 -11.95 -11.56 -27.68
N LEU A 348 -11.02 -11.52 -28.65
CA LEU A 348 -9.78 -10.76 -28.50
C LEU A 348 -10.02 -9.24 -28.61
N ALA A 349 -11.15 -8.81 -29.16
CA ALA A 349 -11.59 -7.41 -29.12
C ALA A 349 -11.77 -6.91 -27.68
N ASP A 350 -12.06 -7.80 -26.73
CA ASP A 350 -12.18 -7.48 -25.30
C ASP A 350 -10.84 -7.04 -24.65
N LEU A 351 -9.71 -7.18 -25.36
CA LEU A 351 -8.41 -6.63 -24.93
C LEU A 351 -8.32 -5.11 -25.16
N ALA A 352 -9.21 -4.55 -25.98
CA ALA A 352 -9.25 -3.12 -26.23
C ALA A 352 -9.48 -2.33 -24.91
N PRO A 353 -8.81 -1.18 -24.72
CA PRO A 353 -8.94 -0.42 -23.49
C PRO A 353 -10.38 0.04 -23.25
N ARG A 354 -10.84 0.01 -21.99
CA ARG A 354 -12.15 0.57 -21.65
C ARG A 354 -12.02 2.06 -21.45
N THR A 355 -12.88 2.85 -22.09
CA THR A 355 -12.92 4.29 -21.83
C THR A 355 -13.55 4.52 -20.45
N ALA A 356 -12.76 4.43 -19.38
CA ALA A 356 -13.26 4.65 -18.03
C ALA A 356 -13.50 6.15 -17.78
N PRO A 357 -14.62 6.53 -17.14
CA PRO A 357 -14.85 7.90 -16.71
C PRO A 357 -13.87 8.25 -15.57
N ALA A 358 -13.14 9.35 -15.73
CA ALA A 358 -12.31 10.00 -14.70
C ALA A 358 -11.39 9.07 -13.87
N ALA A 359 -10.76 8.07 -14.48
CA ALA A 359 -9.77 7.27 -13.76
C ALA A 359 -8.57 8.15 -13.38
N ALA A 360 -8.29 8.25 -12.07
CA ALA A 360 -7.26 9.14 -11.56
C ALA A 360 -5.88 8.74 -12.11
N ALA A 361 -5.12 9.74 -12.58
CA ALA A 361 -3.76 9.55 -13.10
C ALA A 361 -2.74 9.14 -12.02
N GLY A 362 -3.20 8.94 -10.78
CA GLY A 362 -2.43 8.55 -9.60
C GLY A 362 -3.32 8.59 -8.35
N ALA A 363 -2.75 8.23 -7.21
CA ALA A 363 -3.44 8.34 -5.93
C ALA A 363 -3.39 9.79 -5.41
N ASP A 364 -4.49 10.24 -4.81
CA ASP A 364 -4.53 11.48 -4.03
C ASP A 364 -3.77 11.26 -2.71
N GLU A 365 -2.65 11.95 -2.51
CA GLU A 365 -1.81 11.79 -1.31
C GLU A 365 -2.57 12.07 0.00
N ARG A 366 -3.60 12.92 -0.02
CA ARG A 366 -4.43 13.18 1.17
C ARG A 366 -5.24 11.94 1.54
N ARG A 367 -5.92 11.33 0.58
CA ARG A 367 -6.67 10.07 0.79
C ARG A 367 -5.76 8.93 1.25
N VAL A 368 -4.55 8.84 0.69
CA VAL A 368 -3.55 7.84 1.12
C VAL A 368 -3.15 8.08 2.58
N LEU A 369 -2.94 9.34 2.97
CA LEU A 369 -2.62 9.70 4.36
C LEU A 369 -3.80 9.41 5.30
N ASP A 370 -5.02 9.74 4.90
CA ASP A 370 -6.22 9.48 5.71
C ASP A 370 -6.40 7.98 5.95
N LEU A 371 -6.20 7.14 4.93
CA LEU A 371 -6.17 5.68 5.06
C LEU A 371 -5.02 5.20 5.96
N ALA A 372 -3.83 5.78 5.84
CA ALA A 372 -2.71 5.42 6.70
C ALA A 372 -3.00 5.75 8.17
N ILE A 373 -3.55 6.94 8.44
CA ILE A 373 -3.94 7.37 9.78
C ILE A 373 -5.04 6.47 10.32
N SER A 374 -6.06 6.13 9.52
CA SER A 374 -7.14 5.25 9.96
C SER A 374 -6.59 3.88 10.37
N MET A 375 -5.66 3.30 9.61
CA MET A 375 -5.00 2.04 9.97
C MET A 375 -4.08 2.17 11.20
N VAL A 376 -3.42 3.31 11.39
CA VAL A 376 -2.59 3.53 12.59
C VAL A 376 -3.45 3.59 13.85
N VAL A 377 -4.60 4.27 13.77
CA VAL A 377 -5.56 4.47 14.86
C VAL A 377 -6.34 3.20 15.17
N ASP A 378 -6.84 2.51 14.15
CA ASP A 378 -7.69 1.33 14.29
C ASP A 378 -6.83 0.05 14.24
N PRO A 379 -6.62 -0.65 15.37
CA PRO A 379 -5.83 -1.87 15.39
C PRO A 379 -6.56 -3.10 14.81
N THR A 380 -7.85 -3.00 14.45
CA THR A 380 -8.67 -4.15 14.04
C THR A 380 -8.15 -4.85 12.78
N TRP A 381 -7.45 -4.14 11.89
CA TRP A 381 -6.82 -4.76 10.72
C TRP A 381 -5.69 -5.73 11.13
N ARG A 382 -5.09 -5.53 12.31
CA ARG A 382 -4.04 -6.39 12.89
C ARG A 382 -4.62 -7.60 13.62
N THR A 383 -5.83 -7.48 14.17
CA THR A 383 -6.47 -8.61 14.87
C THR A 383 -6.91 -9.69 13.89
N ASP A 384 -6.77 -10.95 14.30
CA ASP A 384 -7.12 -12.06 13.44
C ASP A 384 -8.65 -12.19 13.32
N ARG A 385 -9.20 -12.04 12.11
CA ARG A 385 -10.65 -12.17 11.89
C ARG A 385 -11.16 -13.59 12.15
N THR A 386 -10.26 -14.56 12.30
CA THR A 386 -10.56 -15.99 12.48
C THR A 386 -11.25 -16.30 13.80
N VAL A 387 -11.00 -15.52 14.87
CA VAL A 387 -11.52 -15.83 16.22
C VAL A 387 -13.02 -15.52 16.34
N LYS A 388 -13.60 -14.63 15.52
CA LYS A 388 -15.00 -14.22 15.67
C LYS A 388 -16.03 -15.22 15.11
N SER A 389 -15.63 -16.15 14.25
CA SER A 389 -16.55 -17.14 13.67
C SER A 389 -16.63 -18.47 14.41
N GLU A 390 -15.78 -18.71 15.41
CA GLU A 390 -15.78 -19.95 16.21
C GLU A 390 -16.48 -19.80 17.58
N VAL A 391 -16.88 -18.59 17.98
CA VAL A 391 -17.63 -18.35 19.23
C VAL A 391 -19.16 -18.27 18.99
N GLU A 392 -19.61 -18.26 17.74
CA GLU A 392 -21.04 -18.27 17.37
C GLU A 392 -21.46 -19.55 16.60
N ARG A 393 -20.91 -20.72 16.97
CA ARG A 393 -21.47 -22.00 16.53
C ARG A 393 -21.74 -22.95 17.68
#